data_AF-A0AAT9SWU7-F1
#
_entry.id   AF-A0AAT9SWU7-F1
#
_cell.length_a   1.000
_cell.length_b   1.000
_cell.length_c   1.000
_cell.angle_alpha   90.00
_cell.angle_beta   90.00
_cell.angle_gamma   90.00
#
_symmetry.space_group_name_H-M   'P 1'
#
loop_
_entity.id
_entity.type
_entity.pdbx_description
1 polymer ?
#
loop_
_entity_poly.entity_id
_entity_poly.type
_entity_poly.pdbx_seq_one_letter_code
_entity_poly.pdbx_strand_id
1 'polypeptide(L)'
;MPDHAIDRRDFLKGRISPHFEVATRPARYLHIASAVVTARAEDCPSIARLLAEMPGVEVHGLEDTKIIVVMESENRGEIGSRLTEMALMNRVFSANLVYEQIEPLDHGAAA
;
A
#
# COMPACT_ATOMS: atom_id res chain seq x y z
N MET A 1 31.34 -36.59 4.96
CA MET A 1 30.34 -35.76 5.68
C MET A 1 29.41 -35.17 4.62
N PRO A 2 28.16 -35.62 4.48
CA PRO A 2 27.28 -35.07 3.46
C PRO A 2 26.70 -33.73 3.94
N ASP A 3 26.87 -32.73 3.09
CA ASP A 3 26.43 -31.35 3.21
C ASP A 3 25.00 -31.23 2.68
N HIS A 4 23.98 -31.08 3.53
CA HIS A 4 22.62 -30.70 3.16
C HIS A 4 21.92 -30.06 4.37
N ALA A 5 21.56 -28.78 4.30
CA ALA A 5 20.67 -28.20 5.30
C ALA A 5 19.70 -27.13 4.78
N ILE A 6 19.48 -26.99 3.46
CA ILE A 6 18.34 -26.21 2.94
C ILE A 6 17.77 -26.87 1.67
N ASP A 7 16.52 -27.34 1.76
CA ASP A 7 15.75 -27.75 0.58
C ASP A 7 15.29 -26.50 -0.19
N ARG A 8 15.84 -26.32 -1.39
CA ARG A 8 15.56 -25.16 -2.27
C ARG A 8 14.08 -25.04 -2.63
N ARG A 9 13.34 -26.15 -2.67
CA ARG A 9 11.90 -26.12 -2.99
C ARG A 9 11.08 -25.52 -1.87
N ASP A 10 11.50 -25.70 -0.62
CA ASP A 10 10.86 -25.08 0.52
C ASP A 10 11.22 -23.59 0.64
N PHE A 11 12.41 -23.20 0.19
CA PHE A 11 12.81 -21.79 0.08
C PHE A 11 11.93 -21.03 -0.93
N LEU A 12 11.75 -21.56 -2.15
CA LEU A 12 10.90 -20.93 -3.18
C LEU A 12 9.42 -20.88 -2.79
N LYS A 13 8.98 -21.75 -1.89
CA LYS A 13 7.60 -21.80 -1.37
C LYS A 13 7.43 -21.04 -0.05
N GLY A 14 8.47 -20.34 0.43
CA GLY A 14 8.42 -19.49 1.62
C GLY A 14 8.32 -20.25 2.95
N ARG A 15 8.70 -21.53 3.00
CA ARG A 15 8.51 -22.40 4.18
C ARG A 15 9.71 -22.46 5.15
N ILE A 16 10.65 -21.52 5.05
CA ILE A 16 11.82 -21.47 5.94
C ILE A 16 11.72 -20.22 6.81
N SER A 17 11.53 -20.41 8.12
CA SER A 17 11.60 -19.34 9.13
C SER A 17 12.90 -19.51 9.93
N PRO A 18 13.83 -18.53 9.94
CA PRO A 18 14.93 -18.57 10.89
C PRO A 18 14.36 -18.36 12.30
N HIS A 19 14.55 -19.36 13.16
CA HIS A 19 14.20 -19.33 14.57
C HIS A 19 15.29 -18.60 15.37
N PHE A 20 15.05 -17.32 15.71
CA PHE A 20 15.73 -16.64 16.81
C PHE A 20 14.67 -15.91 17.64
N GLU A 21 14.22 -16.55 18.71
CA GLU A 21 13.24 -16.01 19.65
C GLU A 21 13.92 -15.04 20.64
N VAL A 22 13.89 -13.76 20.30
CA VAL A 22 13.45 -12.76 21.27
C VAL A 22 11.97 -12.57 20.98
N ALA A 23 11.11 -12.52 22.00
CA ALA A 23 9.68 -12.22 21.85
C ALA A 23 9.49 -10.79 21.30
N THR A 24 9.80 -10.63 20.03
CA THR A 24 9.73 -9.39 19.28
C THR A 24 8.34 -9.40 18.70
N ARG A 25 7.47 -8.52 19.21
CA ARG A 25 6.19 -8.23 18.55
C ARG A 25 6.50 -8.06 17.06
N PRO A 26 5.76 -8.70 16.13
CA PRO A 26 6.05 -8.55 14.71
C PRO A 26 6.06 -7.05 14.41
N ALA A 27 7.19 -6.56 13.89
CA ALA A 27 7.36 -5.14 13.59
C ALA A 27 6.20 -4.72 12.69
N ARG A 28 5.32 -3.88 13.22
CA ARG A 28 4.18 -3.36 12.45
C ARG A 28 4.70 -2.22 11.60
N TYR A 29 4.29 -2.17 10.34
CA TYR A 29 4.67 -1.10 9.43
C TYR A 29 3.42 -0.35 8.97
N LEU A 30 3.53 0.97 8.85
CA LEU A 30 2.53 1.83 8.24
C LEU A 30 3.04 2.23 6.85
N HIS A 31 2.22 1.97 5.85
CA HIS A 31 2.43 2.39 4.47
C HIS A 31 1.66 3.67 4.25
N ILE A 32 2.37 4.77 3.99
CA ILE A 32 1.79 6.05 3.62
C ILE A 32 2.14 6.28 2.15
N ALA A 33 1.14 6.39 1.31
CA ALA A 33 1.33 6.53 -0.12
C ALA A 33 0.49 7.68 -0.68
N SER A 34 0.99 8.30 -1.75
CA SER A 34 0.21 9.23 -2.55
C SER A 34 0.11 8.74 -3.98
N ALA A 35 -1.06 8.95 -4.57
CA ALA A 35 -1.32 8.65 -5.97
C ALA A 35 -2.05 9.80 -6.67
N VAL A 36 -1.87 9.86 -7.98
CA VAL A 36 -2.62 10.77 -8.85
C VAL A 36 -3.55 9.95 -9.72
N VAL A 37 -4.84 10.16 -9.55
CA VAL A 37 -5.89 9.59 -10.40
C VAL A 37 -6.21 10.61 -11.49
N THR A 38 -6.12 10.21 -12.75
CA THR A 38 -6.39 11.09 -13.89
C THR A 38 -7.69 10.68 -14.56
N ALA A 39 -8.57 11.64 -14.80
CA ALA A 39 -9.87 11.47 -15.45
C ALA A 39 -10.23 12.70 -16.31
N ARG A 40 -11.40 12.71 -16.95
CA ARG A 40 -11.91 13.94 -17.58
C ARG A 40 -12.28 14.96 -16.50
N ALA A 41 -12.05 16.24 -16.77
CA ALA A 41 -12.30 17.32 -15.81
C ALA A 41 -13.77 17.35 -15.32
N GLU A 42 -14.72 17.07 -16.20
CA GLU A 42 -16.15 16.96 -15.87
C GLU A 42 -16.49 15.81 -14.90
N ASP A 43 -15.62 14.79 -14.84
CA ASP A 43 -15.84 13.58 -14.02
C ASP A 43 -15.11 13.62 -12.69
N CYS A 44 -14.01 14.38 -12.61
CA CYS A 44 -13.15 14.49 -11.43
C CYS A 44 -13.94 14.73 -10.13
N PRO A 45 -14.92 15.65 -10.06
CA PRO A 45 -15.69 15.86 -8.82
C PRO A 45 -16.50 14.64 -8.37
N SER A 46 -17.03 13.87 -9.32
CA SER A 46 -17.81 12.65 -9.01
C SER A 46 -16.92 11.50 -8.57
N ILE A 47 -15.80 11.29 -9.27
CA ILE A 47 -14.80 10.28 -8.93
C ILE A 47 -14.18 10.60 -7.57
N ALA A 48 -13.87 11.86 -7.29
CA ALA A 48 -13.32 12.28 -5.99
C ALA A 48 -14.24 11.94 -4.82
N ARG A 49 -15.56 12.10 -4.98
CA ARG A 49 -16.53 11.70 -3.95
C ARG A 49 -16.50 10.20 -3.70
N LEU A 50 -16.45 9.39 -4.77
CA LEU A 50 -16.33 7.93 -4.65
C LEU A 50 -15.02 7.52 -3.98
N LEU A 51 -13.91 8.17 -4.34
CA LEU A 51 -12.59 7.91 -3.73
C LEU A 51 -12.59 8.26 -2.23
N ALA A 52 -13.24 9.36 -1.84
CA ALA A 52 -13.35 9.76 -0.43
C ALA A 52 -14.23 8.82 0.42
N GLU A 53 -15.04 7.96 -0.21
CA GLU A 53 -15.81 6.92 0.47
C GLU A 53 -15.02 5.61 0.65
N MET A 54 -13.88 5.45 -0.05
CA MET A 54 -13.03 4.27 0.07
C MET A 54 -12.26 4.30 1.40
N PRO A 55 -12.23 3.22 2.22
CA PRO A 55 -11.75 3.27 3.60
C PRO A 55 -10.44 4.03 3.88
N GLY A 56 -9.23 3.50 3.86
CA GLY A 56 -8.01 4.31 4.11
C GLY A 56 -7.57 5.17 2.92
N VAL A 57 -8.46 6.01 2.37
CA VAL A 57 -8.18 6.94 1.26
C VAL A 57 -8.66 8.35 1.63
N GLU A 58 -7.77 9.33 1.46
CA GLU A 58 -8.08 10.75 1.60
C GLU A 58 -7.86 11.45 0.25
N VAL A 59 -8.82 12.27 -0.17
CA VAL A 59 -8.65 13.14 -1.34
C VAL A 59 -8.03 14.45 -0.90
N HIS A 60 -6.78 14.67 -1.27
CA HIS A 60 -6.03 15.87 -0.91
C HIS A 60 -6.38 17.08 -1.80
N GLY A 61 -6.70 16.85 -3.08
CA GLY A 61 -6.98 17.95 -4.00
C GLY A 61 -7.47 17.54 -5.39
N LEU A 62 -7.97 18.54 -6.12
CA LEU A 62 -8.44 18.43 -7.49
C LEU A 62 -7.79 19.51 -8.34
N GLU A 63 -7.07 19.10 -9.38
CA GLU A 63 -6.31 19.97 -10.27
C GLU A 63 -6.66 19.61 -11.73
N ASP A 64 -7.62 20.33 -12.32
CA ASP A 64 -8.19 20.10 -13.66
C ASP A 64 -8.63 18.65 -13.91
N THR A 65 -7.69 17.82 -14.37
CA THR A 65 -7.89 16.42 -14.76
C THR A 65 -7.29 15.43 -13.75
N LYS A 66 -6.71 15.93 -12.66
CA LYS A 66 -5.97 15.18 -11.66
C LYS A 66 -6.69 15.23 -10.31
N ILE A 67 -6.76 14.08 -9.67
CA ILE A 67 -7.23 13.92 -8.30
C ILE A 67 -6.04 13.42 -7.50
N ILE A 68 -5.61 14.19 -6.52
CA ILE A 68 -4.51 13.80 -5.62
C ILE A 68 -5.12 13.06 -4.44
N VAL A 69 -4.64 11.84 -4.20
CA VAL A 69 -5.07 11.03 -3.07
C VAL A 69 -3.89 10.63 -2.19
N VAL A 70 -4.17 10.45 -0.91
CA VAL A 70 -3.30 9.86 0.09
C VAL A 70 -3.95 8.58 0.58
N MET A 71 -3.16 7.53 0.78
CA MET A 71 -3.63 6.23 1.25
C MET A 71 -2.74 5.76 2.40
N GLU A 72 -3.37 5.18 3.41
CA GLU A 72 -2.68 4.57 4.54
C GLU A 72 -3.10 3.10 4.68
N SER A 73 -2.13 2.24 4.98
CA SER A 73 -2.39 0.83 5.30
C SER A 73 -1.29 0.23 6.16
N GLU A 74 -1.65 -0.72 7.03
CA GLU A 74 -0.67 -1.52 7.77
C GLU A 74 -0.12 -2.71 6.95
N ASN A 75 -0.57 -2.86 5.70
CA ASN A 75 -0.27 -4.00 4.85
C ASN A 75 0.24 -3.55 3.48
N ARG A 76 1.45 -3.99 3.12
CA ARG A 76 2.07 -3.79 1.80
C ARG A 76 1.14 -4.02 0.61
N GLY A 77 0.29 -5.05 0.67
CA GLY A 77 -0.57 -5.44 -0.44
C GLY A 77 -1.75 -4.52 -0.68
N GLU A 78 -2.22 -3.81 0.36
CA GLU A 78 -3.46 -3.04 0.28
C GLU A 78 -3.31 -1.76 -0.53
N ILE A 79 -2.15 -1.09 -0.46
CA ILE A 79 -1.87 0.10 -1.27
C ILE A 79 -1.94 -0.24 -2.76
N GLY A 80 -1.29 -1.33 -3.19
CA GLY A 80 -1.34 -1.78 -4.58
C GLY A 80 -2.73 -2.22 -5.02
N SER A 81 -3.45 -2.92 -4.13
CA SER A 81 -4.85 -3.33 -4.39
C SER A 81 -5.75 -2.10 -4.59
N ARG A 82 -5.62 -1.08 -3.74
CA ARG A 82 -6.37 0.17 -3.86
C ARG A 82 -6.03 0.93 -5.13
N LEU A 83 -4.75 1.06 -5.45
CA LEU A 83 -4.33 1.72 -6.69
C LEU A 83 -4.93 1.02 -7.92
N THR A 84 -4.98 -0.32 -7.90
CA THR A 84 -5.61 -1.12 -8.95
C THR A 84 -7.11 -0.89 -9.01
N GLU A 85 -7.79 -0.88 -7.87
CA GLU A 85 -9.23 -0.58 -7.78
C GLU A 85 -9.55 0.80 -8.39
N MET A 86 -8.77 1.84 -8.02
CA MET A 86 -8.90 3.19 -8.57
C MET A 86 -8.67 3.22 -10.09
N ALA A 87 -7.64 2.52 -10.58
CA ALA A 87 -7.34 2.45 -12.01
C ALA A 87 -8.44 1.75 -12.83
N LEU A 88 -9.22 0.86 -12.20
CA LEU A 88 -10.32 0.13 -12.83
C LEU A 88 -11.67 0.84 -12.70
N MET A 89 -11.77 1.94 -11.95
CA MET A 89 -13.01 2.70 -11.84
C MET A 89 -13.43 3.24 -13.20
N ASN A 90 -14.75 3.23 -13.45
CA ASN A 90 -15.30 3.80 -14.67
C ASN A 90 -14.91 5.28 -14.78
N ARG A 91 -14.54 5.70 -16.00
CA ARG A 91 -14.15 7.09 -16.35
C ARG A 91 -12.80 7.54 -15.76
N VAL A 92 -12.08 6.68 -15.04
CA VAL A 92 -10.66 6.87 -14.73
C VAL A 92 -9.81 6.44 -15.92
N PHE A 93 -8.81 7.25 -16.27
CA PHE A 93 -7.82 6.91 -17.31
C PHE A 93 -6.59 6.22 -16.74
N SER A 94 -6.15 6.65 -15.55
CA SER A 94 -5.02 6.04 -14.85
C SER A 94 -5.04 6.40 -13.37
N ALA A 95 -4.47 5.53 -12.54
CA ALA A 95 -4.08 5.84 -11.17
C ALA A 95 -2.59 5.51 -11.03
N ASN A 96 -1.78 6.51 -10.71
CA ASN A 96 -0.32 6.38 -10.66
C ASN A 96 0.18 6.70 -9.26
N LEU A 97 0.94 5.77 -8.68
CA LEU A 97 1.64 6.01 -7.43
C LEU A 97 2.74 7.06 -7.66
N VAL A 98 2.76 8.10 -6.84
CA VAL A 98 3.79 9.17 -6.90
C VAL A 98 4.73 9.11 -5.72
N TYR A 99 4.29 8.56 -4.60
CA TYR A 99 5.06 8.47 -3.37
C TYR A 99 4.64 7.25 -2.56
N GLU A 100 5.60 6.62 -1.90
CA GLU A 100 5.38 5.61 -0.88
C GLU A 100 6.47 5.74 0.19
N GLN A 101 6.04 5.76 1.46
CA GLN A 101 6.91 5.65 2.62
C GLN A 101 6.39 4.57 3.54
N ILE A 102 7.33 3.82 4.13
CA ILE A 102 7.05 2.73 5.05
C ILE A 102 7.66 3.11 6.40
N GLU A 103 6.81 3.30 7.40
CA GLU A 103 7.20 3.70 8.74
C GLU A 103 7.04 2.54 9.73
N PRO A 104 7.99 2.31 10.64
CA PRO A 104 7.77 1.40 11.76
C PRO A 104 6.72 1.98 12.72
N LEU A 105 5.66 1.23 12.98
CA LEU A 105 4.61 1.60 13.95
C LEU A 105 5.04 1.44 15.41
N ASP A 106 6.15 0.74 15.66
CA ASP A 106 6.72 0.57 17.01
C ASP A 106 7.62 1.76 17.39
N HIS A 107 7.03 2.95 17.54
CA HIS A 107 7.73 4.16 18.01
C HIS A 107 7.61 4.40 19.52
N GLY A 108 7.41 3.36 20.33
CA GLY A 108 7.19 3.50 21.78
C GLY A 108 7.67 2.33 22.64
N ALA A 109 8.95 2.36 23.02
CA ALA A 109 9.43 1.81 24.29
C ALA A 109 10.72 2.53 24.72
N ALA A 110 10.65 3.84 24.93
CA ALA A 110 11.65 4.59 25.68
C ALA A 110 10.94 5.66 26.52
N ALA A 111 10.48 5.24 27.70
CA ALA A 111 10.13 6.09 28.83
C ALA A 111 10.76 5.49 30.08
#